data_AF-A0AA95F230-F1
#
_entry.id   AF-A0AA95F230-F1
#
_cell.length_a   1.000
_cell.length_b   1.000
_cell.length_c   1.000
_cell.angle_alpha   90.00
_cell.angle_beta   90.00
_cell.angle_gamma   90.00
#
_symmetry.space_group_name_H-M   'P 1'
#
loop_
_entity.id
_entity.type
_entity.pdbx_description
1 polymer ?
#
loop_
_entity_poly.entity_id
_entity_poly.type
_entity_poly.pdbx_seq_one_letter_code
_entity_poly.pdbx_strand_id
1 'polypeptide(L)'
;MNKHQTGIQIARGLRTSEHALDEALAQTMRLGADMLDGRKTSHLAASVGHAALQDVITGLQAMTAARTAIIAAHSGLLQVAEEHAVIWKMDGATETKPDRPKALLPTIAANAA
;
A
#
# COMPACT_ATOMS: atom_id res chain seq x y z
N MET A 1 14.26 -2.87 27.79
CA MET A 1 14.17 -1.99 26.60
C MET A 1 13.49 -0.70 27.03
N ASN A 2 14.03 0.47 26.69
CA ASN A 2 13.41 1.74 27.08
C ASN A 2 12.36 2.21 26.05
N LYS A 3 11.54 3.20 26.41
CA LYS A 3 10.45 3.72 25.55
C LYS A 3 10.96 4.16 24.16
N HIS A 4 12.14 4.76 24.11
CA HIS A 4 12.80 5.21 22.89
C HIS A 4 13.19 4.05 21.96
N GLN A 5 13.83 3.00 22.48
CA GLN A 5 14.18 1.80 21.71
C GLN A 5 12.92 1.11 21.16
N THR A 6 11.83 1.11 21.93
CA THR A 6 10.53 0.55 21.51
C THR A 6 9.94 1.34 20.33
N GLY A 7 9.92 2.68 20.42
CA GLY A 7 9.43 3.55 19.33
C GLY A 7 10.22 3.35 18.03
N ILE A 8 11.56 3.28 18.11
CA ILE A 8 12.41 3.04 16.94
C ILE A 8 12.12 1.67 16.31
N GLN A 9 11.98 0.63 17.12
CA GLN A 9 11.70 -0.72 16.62
C GLN A 9 10.36 -0.78 15.87
N ILE A 10 9.32 -0.17 16.43
CA ILE A 10 7.98 -0.12 15.81
C ILE A 10 8.02 0.67 14.50
N ALA A 11 8.65 1.85 14.49
CA ALA A 11 8.76 2.68 13.28
C ALA A 11 9.51 1.95 12.14
N ARG A 12 10.58 1.22 12.47
CA ARG A 12 11.29 0.39 11.50
C ARG A 12 10.43 -0.75 10.98
N GLY A 13 9.70 -1.43 11.86
CA GLY A 13 8.78 -2.50 11.48
C GLY A 13 7.68 -2.03 10.52
N LEU A 14 7.10 -0.85 10.77
CA LEU A 14 6.13 -0.21 9.86
C LEU A 14 6.72 0.01 8.48
N ARG A 15 7.88 0.66 8.41
CA ARG A 15 8.52 0.97 7.13
C ARG A 15 8.88 -0.30 6.36
N THR A 16 9.40 -1.32 7.05
CA THR A 16 9.66 -2.63 6.45
C THR A 16 8.37 -3.26 5.89
N SER A 17 7.26 -3.14 6.61
CA SER A 17 5.97 -3.68 6.16
C SER A 17 5.41 -2.91 4.95
N GLU A 18 5.52 -1.59 4.94
CA GLU A 18 5.14 -0.72 3.81
C GLU A 18 5.92 -1.10 2.55
N HIS A 19 7.25 -1.24 2.66
CA HIS A 19 8.11 -1.61 1.53
C HIS A 19 7.82 -3.03 1.01
N ALA A 20 7.62 -3.99 1.91
CA ALA A 20 7.28 -5.36 1.51
C ALA A 20 5.94 -5.42 0.75
N LEU A 21 4.95 -4.62 1.15
CA LEU A 21 3.69 -4.51 0.42
C LEU A 21 3.89 -3.84 -0.95
N ASP A 22 4.72 -2.80 -1.05
CA ASP A 22 5.00 -2.12 -2.31
C ASP A 22 5.68 -3.06 -3.32
N GLU A 23 6.65 -3.86 -2.85
CA GLU A 23 7.28 -4.89 -3.67
C GLU A 23 6.27 -5.96 -4.14
N ALA A 24 5.40 -6.43 -3.24
CA ALA A 24 4.37 -7.44 -3.56
C ALA A 24 3.32 -6.89 -4.55
N LEU A 25 2.88 -5.65 -4.37
CA LEU A 25 1.97 -4.95 -5.29
C LEU A 25 2.59 -4.85 -6.68
N ALA A 26 3.84 -4.39 -6.77
CA ALA A 26 4.56 -4.27 -8.04
C ALA A 26 4.72 -5.62 -8.74
N GLN A 27 5.06 -6.68 -7.99
CA GLN A 27 5.21 -8.01 -8.55
C GLN A 27 3.87 -8.60 -9.04
N THR A 28 2.78 -8.35 -8.32
CA THR A 28 1.46 -8.85 -8.70
C THR A 28 0.90 -8.13 -9.92
N MET A 29 1.16 -6.83 -10.06
CA MET A 29 0.83 -6.08 -11.28
C MET A 29 1.59 -6.63 -12.49
N ARG A 30 2.88 -6.93 -12.34
CA ARG A 30 3.68 -7.59 -13.39
C ARG A 30 3.09 -8.95 -13.79
N LEU A 31 2.72 -9.78 -12.82
CA LEU A 31 2.08 -11.07 -13.09
C LEU A 31 0.80 -10.91 -13.92
N GLY A 32 -0.07 -9.96 -13.56
CA GLY A 32 -1.29 -9.69 -14.33
C GLY A 32 -1.02 -9.26 -15.77
N ALA A 33 0.03 -8.45 -15.98
CA ALA A 33 0.48 -8.06 -17.31
C ALA A 33 1.03 -9.26 -18.10
N ASP A 34 1.87 -10.09 -17.49
CA ASP A 34 2.45 -11.30 -18.10
C ASP A 34 1.35 -12.28 -18.53
N MET A 35 0.26 -12.41 -17.78
CA MET A 35 -0.91 -13.22 -18.16
C MET A 35 -1.60 -12.70 -19.42
N LEU A 36 -1.77 -11.37 -19.53
CA LEU A 36 -2.38 -10.74 -20.71
C LEU A 36 -1.48 -10.84 -21.94
N ASP A 37 -0.18 -10.61 -21.76
CA ASP A 37 0.80 -10.72 -22.84
C ASP A 37 0.98 -12.17 -23.29
N GLY A 38 1.09 -13.12 -22.36
CA GLY A 38 1.14 -14.55 -22.67
C GLY A 38 -0.08 -15.03 -23.46
N ARG A 39 -1.28 -14.53 -23.12
CA ARG A 39 -2.50 -14.79 -23.89
C ARG A 39 -2.42 -14.23 -25.31
N LYS A 40 -1.94 -12.99 -25.46
CA LYS A 40 -1.79 -12.32 -26.76
C LYS A 40 -0.77 -13.02 -27.65
N THR A 41 0.42 -13.33 -27.13
CA THR A 41 1.50 -13.99 -27.87
C THR A 41 1.15 -15.42 -28.26
N SER A 42 0.27 -16.06 -27.48
CA SER A 42 -0.24 -17.41 -27.78
C SER A 42 -1.50 -17.42 -28.66
N HIS A 43 -1.97 -16.25 -29.14
CA HIS A 43 -3.19 -16.11 -29.94
C HIS A 43 -4.45 -16.73 -29.29
N LEU A 44 -4.53 -16.69 -27.96
CA LEU A 44 -5.64 -17.27 -27.21
C LEU A 44 -6.81 -16.28 -27.06
N ALA A 45 -8.03 -16.82 -27.07
CA ALA A 45 -9.25 -16.04 -26.84
C ALA A 45 -9.22 -15.35 -25.47
N ALA A 46 -9.89 -14.20 -25.36
CA ALA A 46 -9.91 -13.38 -24.14
C ALA A 46 -10.50 -14.10 -22.91
N SER A 47 -11.35 -15.10 -23.11
CA SER A 47 -11.93 -15.91 -22.03
C SER A 47 -10.92 -16.86 -21.39
N VAL A 48 -9.84 -17.23 -22.09
CA VAL A 48 -8.84 -18.17 -21.58
C VAL A 48 -8.04 -17.51 -20.45
N GLY A 49 -8.09 -18.12 -19.27
CA GLY A 49 -7.41 -17.62 -18.08
C GLY A 49 -8.05 -16.40 -17.42
N HIS A 50 -9.22 -15.93 -17.91
CA HIS A 50 -9.88 -14.74 -17.37
C HIS A 50 -10.22 -14.86 -15.89
N ALA A 51 -10.74 -16.01 -15.44
CA ALA A 51 -11.07 -16.23 -14.03
C ALA A 51 -9.82 -16.12 -13.13
N ALA A 52 -8.71 -16.75 -13.52
CA ALA A 52 -7.45 -16.63 -12.79
C ALA A 52 -6.91 -15.19 -12.76
N LEU A 53 -7.09 -14.43 -13.86
CA LEU A 53 -6.73 -13.01 -13.88
C LEU A 53 -7.58 -12.20 -12.89
N GLN A 54 -8.88 -12.52 -12.75
CA GLN A 54 -9.74 -11.91 -11.73
C GLN A 54 -9.25 -12.23 -10.31
N ASP A 55 -8.79 -13.45 -10.05
CA ASP A 55 -8.24 -13.82 -8.74
C ASP A 55 -6.97 -13.01 -8.42
N VAL A 56 -6.07 -12.82 -9.40
CA VAL A 56 -4.88 -11.96 -9.27
C VAL A 56 -5.27 -10.51 -8.97
N ILE A 57 -6.26 -9.96 -9.68
CA ILE A 57 -6.76 -8.60 -9.46
C ILE A 57 -7.39 -8.46 -8.07
N THR A 58 -8.13 -9.48 -7.61
CA THR A 58 -8.72 -9.51 -6.27
C THR A 58 -7.64 -9.49 -5.19
N GLY A 59 -6.58 -10.28 -5.36
CA GLY A 59 -5.41 -10.24 -4.47
C GLY A 59 -4.73 -8.87 -4.46
N LEU A 60 -4.58 -8.22 -5.63
CA LEU A 60 -4.02 -6.88 -5.75
C LEU A 60 -4.83 -5.82 -4.97
N GLN A 61 -6.16 -5.90 -5.05
CA GLN A 61 -7.05 -5.02 -4.31
C GLN A 61 -6.90 -5.22 -2.79
N ALA A 62 -6.82 -6.47 -2.33
CA ALA A 62 -6.63 -6.78 -0.92
C ALA A 62 -5.31 -6.23 -0.36
N MET A 63 -4.21 -6.37 -1.11
CA MET A 63 -2.91 -5.80 -0.71
C MET A 63 -2.93 -4.27 -0.69
N THR A 64 -3.64 -3.64 -1.63
CA THR A 64 -3.80 -2.18 -1.64
C THR A 64 -4.55 -1.71 -0.40
N ALA A 65 -5.62 -2.41 -0.02
CA ALA A 65 -6.36 -2.14 1.22
C ALA A 65 -5.48 -2.34 2.48
N ALA A 66 -4.67 -3.41 2.51
CA ALA A 66 -3.72 -3.65 3.59
C ALA A 66 -2.71 -2.50 3.71
N ARG A 67 -2.18 -2.00 2.59
CA ARG A 67 -1.27 -0.85 2.57
C ARG A 67 -1.93 0.40 3.15
N THR A 68 -3.18 0.69 2.78
CA THR A 68 -3.95 1.81 3.35
C THR A 68 -4.09 1.67 4.86
N ALA A 69 -4.39 0.48 5.36
CA ALA A 69 -4.51 0.23 6.80
C ALA A 69 -3.18 0.42 7.55
N ILE A 70 -2.06 -0.01 6.98
CA ILE A 70 -0.73 0.18 7.57
C ILE A 70 -0.34 1.67 7.61
N ILE A 71 -0.61 2.43 6.55
CA ILE A 71 -0.37 3.88 6.53
C ILE A 71 -1.20 4.57 7.61
N ALA A 72 -2.47 4.19 7.78
CA ALA A 72 -3.32 4.73 8.84
C ALA A 72 -2.77 4.37 10.24
N ALA A 73 -2.29 3.15 10.43
CA ALA A 73 -1.65 2.73 11.68
C ALA A 73 -0.37 3.54 11.97
N HIS A 74 0.43 3.85 10.94
CA HIS A 74 1.58 4.74 11.06
C HIS A 74 1.19 6.11 11.61
N SER A 75 0.14 6.74 11.05
CA SER A 75 -0.38 8.01 11.53
C SER A 75 -0.93 7.92 12.96
N GLY A 76 -1.64 6.85 13.31
CA GLY A 76 -2.15 6.64 14.67
C GLY A 76 -1.03 6.46 15.70
N LEU A 77 0.07 5.81 15.35
CA LEU A 77 1.21 5.62 16.25
C LEU A 77 2.00 6.90 16.51
N LEU A 78 1.96 7.86 15.59
CA LEU A 78 2.47 9.22 15.83
C LEU A 78 1.70 9.88 16.98
N GLN A 79 0.36 9.84 16.93
CA GLN A 79 -0.50 10.37 17.99
C GLN A 79 -0.23 9.69 19.35
N VAL A 80 -0.13 8.37 19.38
CA VAL A 80 0.21 7.60 20.61
C VAL A 80 1.58 8.02 21.16
N ALA A 81 2.57 8.25 20.28
CA ALA A 81 3.89 8.67 20.72
C ALA A 81 3.88 10.07 21.34
N GLU A 82 3.10 11.00 20.78
CA GLU A 82 2.86 12.34 21.33
C GLU A 82 2.15 12.29 22.70
N GLU A 83 1.07 11.51 22.81
CA GLU A 83 0.27 11.37 24.04
C GLU A 83 1.08 10.76 25.21
N HIS A 84 2.01 9.85 24.91
CA HIS A 84 2.78 9.14 25.94
C HIS A 84 4.23 9.65 26.11
N ALA A 85 4.56 10.79 25.52
CA ALA A 85 5.90 11.38 25.50
C ALA A 85 6.99 10.36 25.11
N VAL A 86 6.67 9.46 24.16
CA VAL A 86 7.63 8.52 23.61
C VAL A 86 8.49 9.31 22.64
N ILE A 87 9.75 9.55 23.03
CA ILE A 87 10.72 10.22 22.17
C ILE A 87 10.90 9.37 20.90
N TRP A 88 10.53 9.94 19.77
CA TRP A 88 10.72 9.37 18.45
C TRP A 88 11.57 10.32 17.60
N LYS A 89 12.34 9.77 16.66
CA LYS A 89 13.09 10.53 15.66
C LYS A 89 12.59 10.07 14.29
N MET A 90 12.35 11.01 13.36
CA MET A 90 12.19 10.63 11.95
C MET A 90 13.45 9.90 11.49
N ASP A 91 13.34 8.59 11.30
CA ASP A 91 14.41 7.73 10.79
C ASP A 91 14.01 7.28 9.37
N GLY A 92 14.62 7.88 8.34
CA GLY A 92 14.35 7.53 6.95
C GLY A 92 14.80 8.56 5.92
N ALA A 93 14.94 8.12 4.67
CA ALA A 93 15.33 8.97 3.54
C ALA A 93 14.33 10.11 3.37
N THR A 94 14.81 11.25 2.87
CA THR A 94 14.12 12.55 2.67
C THR A 94 12.99 12.50 1.63
N GLU A 95 12.19 11.44 1.62
CA GLU A 95 10.98 11.35 0.82
C GLU A 95 9.99 12.41 1.30
N THR A 96 9.59 13.30 0.39
CA THR A 96 8.67 14.39 0.69
C THR A 96 7.28 13.82 0.91
N LYS A 97 6.87 13.68 2.18
CA LYS A 97 5.49 13.35 2.53
C LYS A 97 4.67 14.66 2.56
N PRO A 98 3.45 14.70 2.00
CA PRO A 98 2.56 15.82 2.24
C PRO A 98 2.19 15.89 3.73
N ASP A 99 2.14 17.10 4.31
CA ASP A 99 1.89 17.34 5.74
C ASP A 99 0.54 16.79 6.26
N ARG A 100 -0.35 16.35 5.36
CA ARG A 100 -1.63 15.68 5.64
C ARG A 100 -1.97 14.73 4.50
N PRO A 101 -2.73 13.64 4.74
CA PRO A 101 -3.37 12.91 3.66
C PRO A 101 -4.24 13.91 2.92
N LYS A 102 -3.89 14.21 1.66
CA LYS A 102 -4.77 15.01 0.79
C LYS A 102 -6.08 14.23 0.75
N ALA A 103 -7.15 14.86 1.25
CA ALA A 103 -8.50 14.35 1.09
C ALA A 103 -8.63 13.92 -0.38
N LEU A 104 -9.11 12.69 -0.58
CA LEU A 104 -9.55 12.22 -1.89
C LEU A 104 -10.34 13.38 -2.53
N LEU A 105 -9.92 13.77 -3.73
CA LEU A 105 -10.63 14.77 -4.53
C LEU A 105 -12.13 14.45 -4.46
N PRO A 106 -13.00 15.45 -4.27
CA PRO A 106 -14.42 15.21 -4.21
C PRO A 106 -14.83 14.42 -5.44
N THR A 107 -15.50 13.30 -5.19
CA THR A 107 -16.22 12.49 -6.17
C THR A 107 -16.81 13.41 -7.23
N ILE A 108 -16.52 13.11 -8.50
CA ILE A 108 -17.16 13.75 -9.65
C ILE A 108 -18.65 13.66 -9.39
N ALA A 109 -19.25 14.78 -8.98
CA ALA A 109 -20.68 14.89 -8.82
C ALA A 109 -21.29 14.59 -10.18
N ALA A 110 -22.22 13.64 -10.18
CA ALA A 110 -23.08 13.34 -11.28
C ALA A 110 -23.62 14.64 -11.90
N ASN A 111 -23.28 14.88 -13.16
CA ASN A 111 -24.13 15.65 -14.06
C ASN A 111 -24.57 14.68 -15.17
N ALA A 112 -25.59 13.91 -14.83
CA ALA A 112 -26.60 13.53 -15.79
C ALA A 112 -27.46 14.79 -16.03
N ALA A 113 -27.37 15.34 -17.24
CA ALA A 113 -28.38 16.14 -17.89
C ALA A 113 -28.30 15.85 -19.39
#